data_AF-A0A451AFV0-F1
#
_entry.id   AF-A0A451AFV0-F1
#
_cell.length_a   1.000
_cell.length_b   1.000
_cell.length_c   1.000
_cell.angle_alpha   90.00
_cell.angle_beta   90.00
_cell.angle_gamma   90.00
#
_symmetry.space_group_name_H-M   'P 1'
#
loop_
_entity.id
_entity.type
_entity.pdbx_description
1 polymer ?
#
loop_
_entity_poly.entity_id
_entity_poly.type
_entity_poly.pdbx_seq_one_letter_code
_entity_poly.pdbx_strand_id
1 'polypeptide(L)'
;MSRIHLLFPPSWTLTTGSTHLALPLLKGFLESRGIPTRTRDLNLEFANRIVPRLAVAALQSACAENSLEGMNEPYFQAEDEMNRIAAGFGGEWNAQLGFIFSRFSHHSSRQVFEALDAESPFSEYFDEQVIPSIQKENPPVIGICLASLYQLIPTFQLCQRLRRAGYEGFIVLGGNTVSRLLREMSIPPVFDLVDGLIPFQGEISLLELYRVLREGGDLADVPGLIWRNGDGMIRQNADHAKFTPDEAATPDYSDLPVGEYWGVNYLNVVSARGCYWGKCSFCAIPYGWGHNGLAGQRSVENTYRDVARLAERHGIHRFKFVDETLSPHFMRAFSELIIDNDLGIGVSRRHRWLSPKRCGQTETGVAVWLNPTCAGPYLYRTTCSNSPEGGVC
;
A
#
# COMPACT_ATOMS: atom_id res chain seq x y z
N MET A 1 18.02 6.23 -19.70
CA MET A 1 17.63 7.26 -18.70
C MET A 1 17.57 6.60 -17.34
N SER A 2 18.13 7.24 -16.31
CA SER A 2 18.08 6.76 -14.94
C SER A 2 16.65 6.84 -14.40
N ARG A 3 16.16 5.74 -13.80
CA ARG A 3 14.75 5.58 -13.39
C ARG A 3 14.60 5.58 -11.87
N ILE A 4 13.49 6.13 -11.36
CA ILE A 4 13.15 6.01 -9.94
C ILE A 4 12.68 4.59 -9.68
N HIS A 5 13.11 3.98 -8.57
CA HIS A 5 12.55 2.72 -8.09
C HIS A 5 11.61 2.99 -6.92
N LEU A 6 10.37 2.53 -7.04
CA LEU A 6 9.36 2.58 -5.98
C LEU A 6 9.12 1.17 -5.44
N LEU A 7 9.42 0.96 -4.17
CA LEU A 7 9.39 -0.36 -3.52
C LEU A 7 8.29 -0.42 -2.48
N PHE A 8 7.54 -1.52 -2.47
CA PHE A 8 6.65 -1.87 -1.37
C PHE A 8 7.32 -2.98 -0.56
N PRO A 9 7.75 -2.71 0.69
CA PRO A 9 8.57 -3.63 1.45
C PRO A 9 7.76 -4.81 2.01
N PRO A 10 8.41 -5.94 2.33
CA PRO A 10 7.75 -7.10 2.93
C PRO A 10 7.10 -6.85 4.29
N SER A 11 6.35 -7.86 4.75
CA SER A 11 5.60 -7.89 6.01
C SER A 11 4.23 -7.18 5.98
N TRP A 12 3.67 -6.95 4.80
CA TRP A 12 2.29 -6.50 4.66
C TRP A 12 1.35 -7.68 4.40
N THR A 13 0.07 -7.48 4.72
CA THR A 13 -0.95 -8.51 4.49
C THR A 13 -1.02 -8.93 3.02
N LEU A 14 -1.10 -10.24 2.77
CA LEU A 14 -1.14 -10.82 1.43
C LEU A 14 -2.59 -11.12 0.98
N THR A 15 -3.55 -11.08 1.90
CA THR A 15 -4.95 -11.46 1.65
C THR A 15 -5.75 -10.37 0.96
N THR A 16 -5.09 -9.41 0.32
CA THR A 16 -5.73 -8.24 -0.27
C THR A 16 -6.13 -8.48 -1.71
N GLY A 17 -5.59 -9.44 -2.48
CA GLY A 17 -5.95 -9.60 -3.90
C GLY A 17 -5.56 -8.42 -4.79
N SER A 18 -4.72 -7.50 -4.30
CA SER A 18 -4.21 -6.35 -5.03
C SER A 18 -3.03 -5.73 -4.29
N THR A 19 -2.20 -4.99 -5.02
CA THR A 19 -1.08 -4.21 -4.45
C THR A 19 -1.57 -3.02 -3.63
N HIS A 20 -0.70 -2.46 -2.81
CA HIS A 20 -0.96 -1.19 -2.16
C HIS A 20 -0.99 -0.04 -3.19
N LEU A 21 -2.03 0.80 -3.16
CA LEU A 21 -2.32 1.79 -4.21
C LEU A 21 -1.28 2.90 -4.36
N ALA A 22 -0.51 3.21 -3.31
CA ALA A 22 0.44 4.32 -3.33
C ALA A 22 1.46 4.24 -4.48
N LEU A 23 2.00 3.05 -4.76
CA LEU A 23 2.99 2.85 -5.82
C LEU A 23 2.42 3.15 -7.21
N PRO A 24 1.28 2.54 -7.62
CA PRO A 24 0.63 2.88 -8.88
C PRO A 24 0.29 4.36 -9.05
N LEU A 25 -0.17 5.02 -7.99
CA LEU A 25 -0.47 6.46 -8.04
C LEU A 25 0.77 7.30 -8.35
N LEU A 26 1.86 7.05 -7.60
CA LEU A 26 3.12 7.74 -7.79
C LEU A 26 3.72 7.45 -9.17
N LYS A 27 3.72 6.18 -9.61
CA LYS A 27 4.21 5.80 -10.94
C LYS A 27 3.45 6.54 -12.03
N GLY A 28 2.11 6.47 -12.03
CA GLY A 28 1.29 7.14 -13.02
C GLY A 28 1.57 8.64 -13.08
N PHE A 29 1.67 9.29 -11.91
CA PHE A 29 1.96 10.72 -11.81
C PHE A 29 3.35 11.12 -12.35
N LEU A 30 4.38 10.33 -12.00
CA LEU A 30 5.77 10.58 -12.40
C LEU A 30 5.96 10.33 -13.90
N GLU A 31 5.42 9.23 -14.43
CA GLU A 31 5.53 8.90 -15.85
C GLU A 31 4.74 9.87 -16.73
N SER A 32 3.59 10.37 -16.27
CA SER A 32 2.87 11.43 -17.00
C SER A 32 3.64 12.75 -17.08
N ARG A 33 4.72 12.90 -16.31
CA ARG A 33 5.64 14.06 -16.30
C ARG A 33 7.02 13.71 -16.87
N GLY A 34 7.12 12.59 -17.57
CA GLY A 34 8.33 12.17 -18.28
C GLY A 34 9.43 11.61 -17.37
N ILE A 35 9.11 11.21 -16.14
CA ILE A 35 10.07 10.62 -15.20
C ILE A 35 9.95 9.09 -15.23
N PRO A 36 10.94 8.38 -15.82
CA PRO A 36 10.89 6.92 -15.90
C PRO A 36 10.87 6.32 -14.50
N THR A 37 9.89 5.46 -14.23
CA THR A 37 9.65 4.91 -12.90
C THR A 37 9.41 3.42 -12.98
N ARG A 38 10.03 2.66 -12.06
CA ARG A 38 9.80 1.23 -11.90
C ARG A 38 9.21 0.96 -10.53
N THR A 39 8.18 0.13 -10.48
CA THR A 39 7.55 -0.33 -9.24
C THR A 39 7.88 -1.79 -8.97
N ARG A 40 8.07 -2.15 -7.69
CA ARG A 40 8.21 -3.54 -7.24
C ARG A 40 7.44 -3.76 -5.95
N ASP A 41 6.70 -4.86 -5.91
CA ASP A 41 6.01 -5.33 -4.71
C ASP A 41 6.87 -6.42 -4.05
N LEU A 42 7.84 -5.99 -3.23
CA LEU A 42 8.76 -6.92 -2.57
C LEU A 42 8.01 -7.82 -1.56
N ASN A 43 6.85 -7.38 -1.08
CA ASN A 43 6.00 -8.18 -0.21
C ASN A 43 5.47 -9.42 -0.93
N LEU A 44 4.90 -9.23 -2.13
CA LEU A 44 4.42 -10.35 -2.94
C LEU A 44 5.58 -11.19 -3.51
N GLU A 45 6.66 -10.55 -3.98
CA GLU A 45 7.84 -11.27 -4.46
C GLU A 45 8.43 -12.20 -3.39
N PHE A 46 8.58 -11.70 -2.16
CA PHE A 46 9.02 -12.51 -1.02
C PHE A 46 8.04 -13.64 -0.71
N ALA A 47 6.74 -13.34 -0.61
CA ALA A 47 5.72 -14.35 -0.29
C ALA A 47 5.73 -15.50 -1.30
N ASN A 48 5.83 -15.20 -2.59
CA ASN A 48 5.88 -16.20 -3.65
C ASN A 48 7.18 -17.02 -3.65
N ARG A 49 8.26 -16.55 -3.00
CA ARG A 49 9.49 -17.32 -2.81
C ARG A 49 9.31 -18.43 -1.77
N ILE A 50 8.54 -18.16 -0.72
CA ILE A 50 8.47 -19.04 0.45
C ILE A 50 7.19 -19.87 0.55
N VAL A 51 6.10 -19.42 -0.07
CA VAL A 51 4.81 -20.12 -0.05
C VAL A 51 4.22 -20.17 -1.46
N PRO A 52 3.65 -21.32 -1.89
CA PRO A 52 2.95 -21.40 -3.16
C PRO A 52 1.84 -20.36 -3.26
N ARG A 53 1.73 -19.70 -4.41
CA ARG A 53 0.68 -18.72 -4.66
C ARG A 53 -0.71 -19.35 -4.52
N LEU A 54 -1.57 -18.72 -3.72
CA LEU A 54 -2.99 -19.05 -3.63
C LEU A 54 -3.75 -18.54 -4.86
N ALA A 55 -3.78 -19.37 -5.91
CA ALA A 55 -4.49 -19.07 -7.14
C ALA A 55 -6.01 -19.09 -6.96
N VAL A 56 -6.72 -18.26 -7.74
CA VAL A 56 -8.20 -18.17 -7.70
C VAL A 56 -8.88 -19.53 -7.87
N ALA A 57 -8.35 -20.42 -8.71
CA ALA A 57 -8.92 -21.75 -8.93
C ALA A 57 -8.89 -22.63 -7.68
N ALA A 58 -7.81 -22.54 -6.87
CA ALA A 58 -7.71 -23.27 -5.60
C ALA A 58 -8.78 -22.78 -4.62
N LEU A 59 -9.01 -21.47 -4.59
CA LEU A 59 -10.02 -20.84 -3.74
C LEU A 59 -11.45 -21.16 -4.19
N GLN A 60 -11.69 -21.21 -5.50
CA GLN A 60 -12.98 -21.64 -6.05
C GLN A 60 -13.29 -23.10 -5.69
N SER A 61 -12.28 -23.95 -5.70
CA SER A 61 -12.41 -25.36 -5.30
C SER A 61 -12.73 -25.48 -3.80
N ALA A 62 -12.00 -24.74 -2.96
CA ALA A 62 -12.26 -24.66 -1.52
C ALA A 62 -13.68 -24.16 -1.19
N CYS A 63 -14.18 -23.19 -1.94
CA CYS A 63 -15.57 -22.71 -1.80
C CYS A 63 -16.64 -23.76 -2.15
N ALA A 64 -16.32 -24.82 -2.89
CA ALA A 64 -17.28 -25.87 -3.22
C ALA A 64 -17.67 -26.73 -2.01
N GLU A 65 -16.84 -26.75 -0.96
CA GLU A 65 -17.07 -27.54 0.26
C GLU A 65 -18.17 -26.97 1.16
N ASN A 66 -18.65 -25.74 0.90
CA ASN A 66 -19.71 -25.05 1.67
C ASN A 66 -19.48 -25.02 3.19
N SER A 67 -18.22 -25.11 3.65
CA SER A 67 -17.84 -24.95 5.06
C SER A 67 -16.88 -23.78 5.22
N LEU A 68 -16.98 -23.07 6.35
CA LEU A 68 -16.06 -21.97 6.67
C LEU A 68 -14.62 -22.46 6.82
N GLU A 69 -14.44 -23.67 7.33
CA GLU A 69 -13.12 -24.29 7.50
C GLU A 69 -12.50 -24.59 6.14
N GLY A 70 -13.21 -25.32 5.26
CA GLY A 70 -12.75 -25.64 3.91
C GLY A 70 -12.45 -24.40 3.07
N MET A 71 -13.27 -23.35 3.16
CA MET A 71 -13.03 -22.08 2.47
C MET A 71 -11.72 -21.38 2.89
N ASN A 72 -11.31 -21.52 4.14
CA ASN A 72 -10.11 -20.85 4.68
C ASN A 72 -8.88 -21.76 4.72
N GLU A 73 -9.04 -23.08 4.55
CA GLU A 73 -7.97 -24.07 4.60
C GLU A 73 -6.73 -23.69 3.77
N PRO A 74 -6.84 -23.21 2.51
CA PRO A 74 -5.65 -22.82 1.74
C PRO A 74 -4.88 -21.65 2.37
N TYR A 75 -5.58 -20.73 3.04
CA TYR A 75 -4.95 -19.61 3.74
C TYR A 75 -4.27 -20.06 5.04
N PHE A 76 -4.90 -20.99 5.77
CA PHE A 76 -4.30 -21.54 6.98
C PHE A 76 -3.04 -22.34 6.67
N GLN A 77 -3.03 -23.14 5.59
CA GLN A 77 -1.82 -23.83 5.15
C GLN A 77 -0.68 -22.86 4.78
N ALA A 78 -1.02 -21.76 4.11
CA ALA A 78 -0.04 -20.72 3.80
C ALA A 78 0.49 -20.01 5.06
N GLU A 79 -0.39 -19.71 6.02
CA GLU A 79 -0.02 -19.09 7.30
C GLU A 79 0.82 -20.03 8.18
N ASP A 80 0.49 -21.32 8.21
CA ASP A 80 1.25 -22.34 8.94
C ASP A 80 2.68 -22.47 8.39
N GLU A 81 2.84 -22.46 7.06
CA GLU A 81 4.16 -22.49 6.43
C GLU A 81 4.96 -21.21 6.70
N MET A 82 4.31 -20.03 6.64
CA MET A 82 4.96 -18.77 7.03
C MET A 82 5.39 -18.78 8.50
N ASN A 83 4.57 -19.34 9.39
CA ASN A 83 4.89 -19.47 10.80
C ASN A 83 6.03 -20.46 11.05
N ARG A 84 6.09 -21.58 10.30
CA ARG A 84 7.20 -22.53 10.36
C ARG A 84 8.52 -21.85 10.00
N ILE A 85 8.52 -20.99 8.98
CA ILE A 85 9.69 -20.19 8.58
C ILE A 85 10.00 -19.14 9.65
N ALA A 86 9.01 -18.37 10.09
CA ALA A 86 9.15 -17.32 11.09
C ALA A 86 9.77 -17.84 12.40
N ALA A 87 9.39 -19.05 12.84
CA ALA A 87 9.93 -19.69 14.04
C ALA A 87 11.45 -19.90 13.94
N GLY A 88 11.98 -20.18 12.75
CA GLY A 88 13.42 -20.30 12.49
C GLY A 88 14.21 -19.01 12.76
N PHE A 89 13.52 -17.86 12.77
CA PHE A 89 14.10 -16.54 13.04
C PHE A 89 13.64 -15.96 14.39
N GLY A 90 13.07 -16.80 15.26
CA GLY A 90 12.59 -16.36 16.57
C GLY A 90 11.42 -15.39 16.49
N GLY A 91 10.52 -15.59 15.54
CA GLY A 91 9.31 -14.78 15.37
C GLY A 91 8.09 -15.62 15.00
N GLU A 92 6.99 -14.92 14.76
CA GLU A 92 5.73 -15.47 14.25
C GLU A 92 5.25 -14.64 13.05
N TRP A 93 4.37 -15.23 12.24
CA TRP A 93 3.70 -14.53 11.16
C TRP A 93 2.22 -14.35 11.49
N ASN A 94 1.77 -13.10 11.49
CA ASN A 94 0.37 -12.76 11.64
C ASN A 94 -0.21 -12.35 10.27
N ALA A 95 -1.31 -12.97 9.83
CA ALA A 95 -1.87 -12.68 8.52
C ALA A 95 -2.32 -11.21 8.27
N GLN A 96 -2.57 -10.40 9.32
CA GLN A 96 -2.85 -8.96 9.19
C GLN A 96 -1.61 -8.09 9.34
N LEU A 97 -0.78 -8.43 10.31
CA LEU A 97 0.29 -7.58 10.79
C LEU A 97 1.62 -7.89 10.10
N GLY A 98 1.81 -9.11 9.60
CA GLY A 98 3.04 -9.58 8.99
C GLY A 98 3.93 -10.34 9.98
N PHE A 99 5.22 -10.39 9.69
CA PHE A 99 6.25 -10.97 10.56
C PHE A 99 6.48 -10.12 11.81
N ILE A 100 6.52 -10.79 12.97
CA ILE A 100 6.73 -10.19 14.28
C ILE A 100 7.85 -10.95 14.97
N PHE A 101 8.91 -10.25 15.36
CA PHE A 101 9.96 -10.84 16.19
C PHE A 101 9.45 -11.09 17.62
N SER A 102 9.82 -12.22 18.21
CA SER A 102 9.52 -12.50 19.62
C SER A 102 10.32 -11.59 20.56
N ARG A 103 11.53 -11.20 20.13
CA ARG A 103 12.47 -10.41 20.93
C ARG A 103 12.32 -8.90 20.78
N PHE A 104 11.87 -8.42 19.62
CA PHE A 104 11.88 -7.00 19.27
C PHE A 104 10.47 -6.49 19.03
N SER A 105 10.12 -5.41 19.71
CA SER A 105 8.86 -4.71 19.53
C SER A 105 8.98 -3.62 18.49
N HIS A 106 8.06 -3.61 17.53
CA HIS A 106 7.90 -2.51 16.56
C HIS A 106 7.45 -1.19 17.20
N HIS A 107 7.04 -1.21 18.48
CA HIS A 107 6.60 -0.03 19.24
C HIS A 107 7.73 0.65 20.03
N SER A 108 8.97 0.14 19.93
CA SER A 108 10.14 0.71 20.60
C SER A 108 11.21 1.05 19.58
N SER A 109 11.52 2.34 19.41
CA SER A 109 12.56 2.80 18.49
C SER A 109 13.90 2.10 18.78
N ARG A 110 14.28 2.00 20.06
CA ARG A 110 15.47 1.27 20.50
C ARG A 110 15.48 -0.17 19.98
N GLN A 111 14.39 -0.91 20.15
CA GLN A 111 14.34 -2.32 19.74
C GLN A 111 14.27 -2.49 18.22
N VAL A 112 13.66 -1.54 17.50
CA VAL A 112 13.70 -1.50 16.03
C VAL A 112 15.14 -1.37 15.53
N PHE A 113 15.97 -0.52 16.16
CA PHE A 113 17.39 -0.42 15.81
C PHE A 113 18.22 -1.63 16.28
N GLU A 114 17.92 -2.21 17.43
CA GLU A 114 18.56 -3.47 17.89
C GLU A 114 18.28 -4.65 16.93
N ALA A 115 17.15 -4.63 16.21
CA ALA A 115 16.78 -5.67 15.26
C ALA A 115 17.53 -5.61 13.91
N LEU A 116 18.28 -4.53 13.63
CA LEU A 116 18.92 -4.37 12.31
C LEU A 116 19.99 -5.41 12.02
N ASP A 117 20.74 -5.81 13.05
CA ASP A 117 21.77 -6.85 12.93
C ASP A 117 21.21 -8.27 13.16
N ALA A 118 19.90 -8.41 13.40
CA ALA A 118 19.26 -9.71 13.51
C ALA A 118 18.90 -10.25 12.11
N GLU A 119 19.04 -11.56 11.95
CA GLU A 119 18.53 -12.25 10.76
C GLU A 119 17.00 -12.32 10.78
N SER A 120 16.39 -12.25 9.60
CA SER A 120 14.94 -12.32 9.41
C SER A 120 14.63 -13.23 8.22
N PRO A 121 13.36 -13.66 8.05
CA PRO A 121 12.96 -14.39 6.85
C PRO A 121 13.30 -13.68 5.54
N PHE A 122 13.44 -12.35 5.56
CA PHE A 122 13.66 -11.53 4.38
C PHE A 122 15.14 -11.41 3.98
N SER A 123 16.08 -11.75 4.87
CA SER A 123 17.51 -11.46 4.68
C SER A 123 18.08 -12.09 3.42
N GLU A 124 17.89 -13.40 3.24
CA GLU A 124 18.38 -14.14 2.07
C GLU A 124 17.74 -13.62 0.77
N TYR A 125 16.45 -13.29 0.81
CA TYR A 125 15.76 -12.67 -0.32
C TYR A 125 16.34 -11.30 -0.68
N PHE A 126 16.68 -10.48 0.31
CA PHE A 126 17.32 -9.19 0.08
C PHE A 126 18.71 -9.35 -0.56
N ASP A 127 19.54 -10.21 0.03
CA ASP A 127 20.94 -10.39 -0.38
C ASP A 127 21.05 -11.04 -1.77
N GLU A 128 20.20 -12.01 -2.09
CA GLU A 128 20.31 -12.78 -3.33
C GLU A 128 19.52 -12.19 -4.50
N GLN A 129 18.46 -11.42 -4.25
CA GLN A 129 17.56 -10.95 -5.31
C GLN A 129 17.39 -9.44 -5.35
N VAL A 130 17.09 -8.81 -4.22
CA VAL A 130 16.75 -7.37 -4.20
C VAL A 130 18.00 -6.52 -4.45
N ILE A 131 19.06 -6.74 -3.67
CA ILE A 131 20.30 -5.95 -3.75
C ILE A 131 20.99 -6.12 -5.11
N PRO A 132 21.19 -7.35 -5.65
CA PRO A 132 21.81 -7.51 -6.97
C PRO A 132 21.02 -6.84 -8.09
N SER A 133 19.68 -6.90 -8.04
CA SER A 133 18.82 -6.21 -9.02
C SER A 133 18.96 -4.69 -8.92
N ILE A 134 19.01 -4.14 -7.70
CA ILE A 134 19.19 -2.70 -7.49
C ILE A 134 20.58 -2.25 -7.95
N GLN A 135 21.65 -2.98 -7.63
CA GLN A 135 23.01 -2.67 -8.08
C GLN A 135 23.13 -2.70 -9.61
N LYS A 136 22.47 -3.68 -10.26
CA LYS A 136 22.45 -3.78 -11.73
C LYS A 136 21.78 -2.59 -12.40
N GLU A 137 20.67 -2.10 -11.83
CA GLU A 137 19.89 -0.99 -12.39
C GLU A 137 20.39 0.38 -11.91
N ASN A 138 21.09 0.42 -10.77
CA ASN A 138 21.65 1.57 -10.08
C ASN A 138 20.74 2.82 -10.13
N PRO A 139 19.51 2.74 -9.59
CA PRO A 139 18.57 3.85 -9.64
C PRO A 139 19.12 5.04 -8.83
N PRO A 140 18.96 6.29 -9.28
CA PRO A 140 19.39 7.47 -8.53
C PRO A 140 18.52 7.73 -7.30
N VAL A 141 17.28 7.22 -7.31
CA VAL A 141 16.32 7.37 -6.22
C VAL A 141 15.61 6.04 -5.98
N ILE A 142 15.57 5.62 -4.72
CA ILE A 142 14.71 4.55 -4.21
C ILE A 142 13.68 5.17 -3.26
N GLY A 143 12.42 5.17 -3.66
CA GLY A 143 11.29 5.47 -2.78
C GLY A 143 10.72 4.20 -2.17
N ILE A 144 10.56 4.15 -0.84
CA ILE A 144 9.96 2.99 -0.14
C ILE A 144 8.68 3.43 0.56
N CYS A 145 7.58 2.75 0.27
CA CYS A 145 6.27 3.04 0.87
C CYS A 145 6.01 2.18 2.11
N LEU A 146 5.97 2.81 3.28
CA LEU A 146 5.58 2.19 4.54
C LEU A 146 4.08 2.39 4.80
N ALA A 147 3.30 1.34 4.60
CA ALA A 147 1.86 1.34 4.84
C ALA A 147 1.49 0.83 6.26
N SER A 148 2.32 -0.03 6.84
CA SER A 148 2.15 -0.63 8.16
C SER A 148 3.37 -0.40 9.05
N LEU A 149 3.17 -0.44 10.37
CA LEU A 149 4.24 -0.35 11.36
C LEU A 149 5.21 -1.55 11.27
N TYR A 150 4.68 -2.73 10.97
CA TYR A 150 5.43 -3.99 10.90
C TYR A 150 6.38 -4.08 9.69
N GLN A 151 6.27 -3.13 8.76
CA GLN A 151 7.22 -2.97 7.66
C GLN A 151 8.49 -2.19 8.06
N LEU A 152 8.53 -1.57 9.26
CA LEU A 152 9.68 -0.76 9.69
C LEU A 152 10.99 -1.56 9.76
N ILE A 153 10.99 -2.66 10.51
CA ILE A 153 12.19 -3.48 10.70
C ILE A 153 12.72 -4.02 9.36
N PRO A 154 11.92 -4.71 8.51
CA PRO A 154 12.43 -5.21 7.24
C PRO A 154 12.87 -4.09 6.29
N THR A 155 12.23 -2.92 6.33
CA THR A 155 12.67 -1.76 5.53
C THR A 155 14.01 -1.23 5.99
N PHE A 156 14.21 -1.05 7.28
CA PHE A 156 15.49 -0.56 7.81
C PHE A 156 16.61 -1.58 7.61
N GLN A 157 16.33 -2.87 7.73
CA GLN A 157 17.26 -3.94 7.37
C GLN A 157 17.64 -3.87 5.88
N LEU A 158 16.67 -3.68 4.98
CA LEU A 158 16.94 -3.51 3.54
C LEU A 158 17.82 -2.28 3.28
N CYS A 159 17.49 -1.13 3.88
CA CYS A 159 18.29 0.10 3.74
C CYS A 159 19.72 -0.08 4.25
N GLN A 160 19.89 -0.70 5.43
CA GLN A 160 21.22 -0.99 5.98
C GLN A 160 22.03 -1.89 5.05
N ARG A 161 21.42 -2.96 4.53
CA ARG A 161 22.09 -3.90 3.61
C ARG A 161 22.44 -3.24 2.27
N LEU A 162 21.57 -2.39 1.72
CA LEU A 162 21.87 -1.59 0.53
C LEU A 162 23.09 -0.68 0.75
N ARG A 163 23.16 0.02 1.88
CA ARG A 163 24.32 0.86 2.24
C ARG A 163 25.59 0.03 2.41
N ARG A 164 25.53 -1.10 3.12
CA ARG A 164 26.67 -2.03 3.27
C ARG A 164 27.15 -2.58 1.92
N ALA A 165 26.24 -2.75 0.96
CA ALA A 165 26.54 -3.17 -0.41
C ALA A 165 27.01 -2.02 -1.33
N GLY A 166 27.25 -0.82 -0.80
CA GLY A 166 27.82 0.31 -1.55
C GLY A 166 26.81 1.08 -2.40
N TYR A 167 25.50 0.98 -2.13
CA TYR A 167 24.51 1.80 -2.83
C TYR A 167 24.54 3.25 -2.33
N GLU A 168 24.86 4.19 -3.22
CA GLU A 168 25.00 5.63 -2.92
C GLU A 168 23.81 6.48 -3.38
N GLY A 169 22.83 5.90 -4.08
CA GLY A 169 21.65 6.64 -4.52
C GLY A 169 20.77 7.10 -3.36
N PHE A 170 19.84 8.03 -3.66
CA PHE A 170 18.99 8.66 -2.65
C PHE A 170 17.88 7.71 -2.20
N ILE A 171 17.85 7.35 -0.92
CA ILE A 171 16.79 6.54 -0.31
C ILE A 171 15.80 7.45 0.41
N VAL A 172 14.54 7.41 0.00
CA VAL A 172 13.46 8.20 0.61
C VAL A 172 12.33 7.31 1.09
N LEU A 173 11.87 7.53 2.33
CA LEU A 173 10.71 6.81 2.87
C LEU A 173 9.46 7.69 2.82
N GLY A 174 8.33 7.08 2.47
CA GLY A 174 7.02 7.72 2.53
C GLY A 174 5.93 6.76 2.96
N GLY A 175 4.68 7.19 2.87
CA GLY A 175 3.51 6.39 3.22
C GLY A 175 2.90 6.73 4.57
N ASN A 176 1.86 5.99 4.92
CA ASN A 176 1.00 6.29 6.08
C ASN A 176 1.76 6.16 7.41
N THR A 177 2.68 5.19 7.54
CA THR A 177 3.50 5.04 8.74
C THR A 177 4.42 6.25 8.94
N VAL A 178 5.10 6.71 7.89
CA VAL A 178 5.96 7.90 7.92
C VAL A 178 5.16 9.15 8.31
N SER A 179 3.98 9.31 7.71
CA SER A 179 3.12 10.47 7.96
C SER A 179 2.63 10.53 9.41
N ARG A 180 2.29 9.38 9.99
CA ARG A 180 1.73 9.29 11.36
C ARG A 180 2.79 9.31 12.46
N LEU A 181 3.99 8.80 12.15
CA LEU A 181 5.11 8.72 13.09
C LEU A 181 6.17 9.77 12.74
N LEU A 182 5.78 10.87 12.11
CA LEU A 182 6.72 11.84 11.54
C LEU A 182 7.75 12.32 12.57
N ARG A 183 7.29 12.61 13.79
CA ARG A 183 8.13 13.05 14.90
C ARG A 183 9.08 11.95 15.37
N GLU A 184 8.57 10.73 15.50
CA GLU A 184 9.32 9.56 15.98
C GLU A 184 10.34 9.06 14.94
N MET A 185 10.07 9.27 13.64
CA MET A 185 10.96 8.93 12.54
C MET A 185 11.97 10.02 12.20
N SER A 186 11.72 11.28 12.59
CA SER A 186 12.64 12.40 12.36
C SER A 186 13.77 12.45 13.39
N ILE A 187 14.55 11.38 13.48
CA ILE A 187 15.66 11.22 14.44
C ILE A 187 16.96 10.80 13.74
N PRO A 188 18.15 11.17 14.25
CA PRO A 188 19.42 10.91 13.56
C PRO A 188 19.66 9.45 13.14
N PRO A 189 19.34 8.43 13.98
CA PRO A 189 19.55 7.03 13.59
C PRO A 189 18.75 6.57 12.35
N VAL A 190 17.61 7.22 12.03
CA VAL A 190 16.88 6.94 10.79
C VAL A 190 17.66 7.46 9.59
N PHE A 191 18.23 8.68 9.70
CA PHE A 191 19.01 9.30 8.63
C PHE A 191 20.40 8.69 8.44
N ASP A 192 20.82 7.76 9.30
CA ASP A 192 21.99 6.90 9.05
C ASP A 192 21.68 5.78 8.05
N LEU A 193 20.39 5.51 7.80
CA LEU A 193 19.92 4.47 6.88
C LEU A 193 19.35 5.04 5.58
N VAL A 194 18.73 6.22 5.65
CA VAL A 194 18.01 6.86 4.53
C VAL A 194 18.36 8.34 4.42
N ASP A 195 18.11 8.94 3.26
CA ASP A 195 18.47 10.34 3.01
C ASP A 195 17.31 11.31 3.24
N GLY A 196 16.07 10.81 3.16
CA GLY A 196 14.90 11.65 3.39
C GLY A 196 13.62 10.93 3.78
N LEU A 197 12.68 11.71 4.30
CA LEU A 197 11.30 11.32 4.54
C LEU A 197 10.37 12.27 3.78
N ILE A 198 9.34 11.73 3.15
CA ILE A 198 8.26 12.50 2.52
C ILE A 198 6.94 12.11 3.22
N PRO A 199 6.41 12.96 4.11
CA PRO A 199 5.10 12.75 4.71
C PRO A 199 3.98 13.07 3.71
N PHE A 200 2.80 12.51 3.97
CA PHE A 200 1.56 12.77 3.25
C PHE A 200 1.61 12.40 1.75
N GLN A 201 1.40 13.37 0.86
CA GLN A 201 1.32 13.17 -0.59
C GLN A 201 2.72 13.26 -1.20
N GLY A 202 3.14 12.23 -1.91
CA GLY A 202 4.52 12.13 -2.41
C GLY A 202 4.71 12.64 -3.84
N GLU A 203 3.63 12.93 -4.57
CA GLU A 203 3.66 13.23 -6.00
C GLU A 203 4.59 14.39 -6.36
N ILE A 204 4.36 15.58 -5.77
CA ILE A 204 5.16 16.78 -6.03
C ILE A 204 6.57 16.61 -5.49
N SER A 205 6.71 16.13 -4.25
CA SER A 205 8.00 15.98 -3.58
C SER A 205 8.93 15.02 -4.33
N LEU A 206 8.44 13.88 -4.83
CA LEU A 206 9.27 12.94 -5.60
C LEU A 206 9.66 13.49 -6.98
N LEU A 207 8.77 14.24 -7.63
CA LEU A 207 9.08 14.91 -8.89
C LEU A 207 10.22 15.92 -8.72
N GLU A 208 10.09 16.80 -7.73
CA GLU A 208 11.08 17.84 -7.47
C GLU A 208 12.39 17.26 -6.92
N LEU A 209 12.32 16.23 -6.06
CA LEU A 209 13.51 15.49 -5.60
C LEU A 209 14.30 14.93 -6.78
N TYR A 210 13.63 14.29 -7.74
CA TYR A 210 14.31 13.73 -8.90
C TYR A 210 14.94 14.82 -9.79
N ARG A 211 14.26 15.96 -9.96
CA ARG A 211 14.80 17.11 -10.71
C ARG A 211 16.04 17.69 -10.02
N VAL A 212 15.94 18.00 -8.73
CA VAL A 212 17.04 18.53 -7.92
C VAL A 212 18.27 17.62 -8.00
N LEU A 213 18.10 16.31 -7.83
CA LEU A 213 19.20 15.35 -7.88
C LEU A 213 19.82 15.21 -9.28
N ARG A 214 19.04 15.44 -10.36
CA ARG A 214 19.55 15.34 -11.73
C ARG A 214 20.16 16.63 -12.26
N GLU A 215 19.65 17.77 -11.84
CA GLU A 215 20.02 19.09 -12.36
C GLU A 215 21.05 19.79 -11.45
N GLY A 216 21.30 19.27 -10.24
CA GLY A 216 22.27 19.82 -9.29
C GLY A 216 21.72 20.98 -8.46
N GLY A 217 20.47 20.86 -7.98
CA GLY A 217 19.81 21.85 -7.13
C GLY A 217 20.03 21.64 -5.63
N ASP A 218 19.35 22.44 -4.79
CA ASP A 218 19.37 22.31 -3.34
C ASP A 218 18.21 21.43 -2.85
N LEU A 219 18.49 20.50 -1.93
CA LEU A 219 17.45 19.70 -1.27
C LEU A 219 16.48 20.58 -0.47
N ALA A 220 16.89 21.78 -0.04
CA ALA A 220 16.02 22.77 0.61
C ALA A 220 14.83 23.21 -0.28
N ASP A 221 14.95 23.07 -1.60
CA ASP A 221 13.90 23.46 -2.56
C ASP A 221 12.86 22.34 -2.77
N VAL A 222 13.12 21.12 -2.27
CA VAL A 222 12.18 19.98 -2.42
C VAL A 222 11.03 20.12 -1.41
N PRO A 223 9.78 20.35 -1.85
CA PRO A 223 8.68 20.61 -0.91
C PRO A 223 8.37 19.40 -0.02
N GLY A 224 8.09 19.64 1.25
CA GLY A 224 7.71 18.62 2.23
C GLY A 224 8.83 17.64 2.62
N LEU A 225 10.02 17.73 2.01
CA LEU A 225 11.13 16.85 2.32
C LEU A 225 11.64 17.11 3.74
N ILE A 226 11.83 16.02 4.49
CA ILE A 226 12.60 16.01 5.74
C ILE A 226 13.91 15.30 5.47
N TRP A 227 15.02 15.95 5.79
CA TRP A 227 16.36 15.48 5.44
C TRP A 227 17.39 15.96 6.45
N ARG A 228 18.58 15.38 6.43
CA ARG A 228 19.70 15.78 7.27
C ARG A 228 20.68 16.63 6.45
N ASN A 229 20.93 17.86 6.87
CA ASN A 229 21.85 18.76 6.18
C ASN A 229 23.32 18.40 6.45
N GLY A 230 24.25 19.11 5.78
CA GLY A 230 25.69 18.91 5.94
C GLY A 230 26.22 19.13 7.36
N ASP A 231 25.52 19.92 8.19
CA ASP A 231 25.85 20.15 9.60
C ASP A 231 25.31 19.05 10.53
N GLY A 232 24.64 18.03 9.98
CA GLY A 232 24.00 16.95 10.73
C GLY A 232 22.65 17.31 11.35
N MET A 233 22.11 18.50 11.08
CA MET A 233 20.80 18.93 11.56
C MET A 233 19.68 18.40 10.68
N ILE A 234 18.62 17.90 11.32
CA ILE A 234 17.39 17.51 10.62
C ILE A 234 16.62 18.78 10.24
N ARG A 235 16.30 18.91 8.96
CA ARG A 235 15.54 19.99 8.34
C ARG A 235 14.22 19.43 7.84
N GLN A 236 13.18 20.25 7.96
CA GLN A 236 11.89 19.99 7.35
C GLN A 236 11.58 21.19 6.46
N ASN A 237 11.48 20.93 5.16
CA ASN A 237 11.15 21.97 4.20
C ASN A 237 9.67 22.34 4.29
N ALA A 238 9.32 23.52 3.77
CA ALA A 238 7.93 23.93 3.67
C ALA A 238 7.14 22.96 2.76
N ASP A 239 5.87 22.76 3.08
CA ASP A 239 4.97 21.96 2.25
C ASP A 239 4.71 22.66 0.89
N HIS A 240 4.32 21.88 -0.12
CA HIS A 240 3.99 22.43 -1.43
C HIS A 240 2.64 23.17 -1.42
N ALA A 241 2.42 24.02 -2.43
CA ALA A 241 1.08 24.54 -2.72
C ALA A 241 0.09 23.38 -2.95
N LYS A 242 -1.16 23.54 -2.52
CA LYS A 242 -2.18 22.48 -2.46
C LYS A 242 -2.27 21.66 -3.77
N PHE A 243 -1.75 20.43 -3.77
CA PHE A 243 -1.99 19.44 -4.82
C PHE A 243 -3.45 18.98 -4.76
N THR A 244 -4.14 19.01 -5.89
CA THR A 244 -5.51 18.51 -6.00
C THR A 244 -5.50 17.10 -6.60
N PRO A 245 -6.32 16.16 -6.10
CA PRO A 245 -6.37 14.81 -6.66
C PRO A 245 -6.73 14.73 -8.15
N ASP A 246 -7.27 15.78 -8.76
CA ASP A 246 -7.52 15.87 -10.20
C ASP A 246 -6.25 16.09 -11.03
N GLU A 247 -5.19 16.65 -10.44
CA GLU A 247 -3.87 16.79 -11.08
C GLU A 247 -3.08 15.47 -11.11
N ALA A 248 -3.59 14.44 -10.41
CA ALA A 248 -3.07 13.08 -10.47
C ALA A 248 -3.37 12.45 -11.85
N ALA A 249 -2.40 11.68 -12.35
CA ALA A 249 -2.63 10.82 -13.50
C ALA A 249 -3.37 9.53 -13.08
N THR A 250 -3.87 8.79 -14.07
CA THR A 250 -4.37 7.43 -13.86
C THR A 250 -3.28 6.57 -13.20
N PRO A 251 -3.60 5.79 -12.15
CA PRO A 251 -2.62 4.88 -11.54
C PRO A 251 -2.01 3.94 -12.58
N ASP A 252 -0.71 3.69 -12.51
CA ASP A 252 -0.02 2.76 -13.41
C ASP A 252 0.40 1.48 -12.68
N TYR A 253 -0.19 0.35 -13.08
CA TYR A 253 0.07 -0.96 -12.49
C TYR A 253 1.01 -1.84 -13.33
N SER A 254 1.66 -1.29 -14.36
CA SER A 254 2.29 -2.09 -15.42
C SER A 254 3.49 -2.94 -15.02
N ASP A 255 4.23 -2.59 -13.96
CA ASP A 255 5.31 -3.46 -13.45
C ASP A 255 4.84 -4.44 -12.37
N LEU A 256 3.58 -4.34 -11.96
CA LEU A 256 3.02 -5.14 -10.88
C LEU A 256 2.27 -6.34 -11.47
N PRO A 257 2.29 -7.50 -10.78
CA PRO A 257 1.71 -8.74 -11.30
C PRO A 257 0.17 -8.74 -11.16
N VAL A 258 -0.51 -7.87 -11.91
CA VAL A 258 -1.97 -7.74 -11.91
C VAL A 258 -2.62 -9.06 -12.33
N GLY A 259 -3.59 -9.56 -11.54
CA GLY A 259 -4.23 -10.85 -11.78
C GLY A 259 -3.51 -12.03 -11.12
N GLU A 260 -2.34 -11.79 -10.55
CA GLU A 260 -1.47 -12.79 -9.93
C GLU A 260 -1.25 -12.58 -8.42
N TYR A 261 -2.04 -11.69 -7.79
CA TYR A 261 -2.07 -11.54 -6.34
C TYR A 261 -2.81 -12.72 -5.69
N TRP A 262 -2.55 -12.96 -4.41
CA TRP A 262 -3.25 -13.97 -3.63
C TRP A 262 -4.71 -13.58 -3.43
N GLY A 263 -5.64 -14.52 -3.64
CA GLY A 263 -7.06 -14.24 -3.48
C GLY A 263 -7.77 -13.81 -4.76
N VAL A 264 -8.99 -13.30 -4.58
CA VAL A 264 -9.76 -12.72 -5.68
C VAL A 264 -9.10 -11.43 -6.12
N ASN A 265 -8.63 -11.40 -7.37
CA ASN A 265 -7.90 -10.26 -7.90
C ASN A 265 -8.84 -9.09 -8.26
N TYR A 266 -8.39 -7.88 -7.90
CA TYR A 266 -9.02 -6.60 -8.19
C TYR A 266 -8.00 -5.46 -8.25
N LEU A 267 -8.43 -4.27 -8.69
CA LEU A 267 -7.60 -3.07 -8.70
C LEU A 267 -8.07 -2.07 -7.64
N ASN A 268 -7.13 -1.54 -6.87
CA ASN A 268 -7.43 -0.45 -5.95
C ASN A 268 -7.57 0.87 -6.71
N VAL A 269 -8.51 1.70 -6.28
CA VAL A 269 -8.69 3.07 -6.76
C VAL A 269 -8.99 3.98 -5.58
N VAL A 270 -8.73 5.28 -5.73
CA VAL A 270 -9.04 6.29 -4.73
C VAL A 270 -9.61 7.51 -5.41
N SER A 271 -10.67 8.09 -4.85
CA SER A 271 -11.20 9.38 -5.29
C SER A 271 -10.93 10.46 -4.24
N ALA A 272 -11.44 10.27 -3.03
CA ALA A 272 -11.25 11.11 -1.87
C ALA A 272 -10.00 10.70 -1.08
N ARG A 273 -9.11 11.68 -0.92
CA ARG A 273 -7.86 11.56 -0.17
C ARG A 273 -8.04 12.25 1.17
N GLY A 274 -8.32 11.46 2.20
CA GLY A 274 -8.69 11.93 3.54
C GLY A 274 -10.18 11.87 3.81
N CYS A 275 -10.60 12.55 4.88
CA CYS A 275 -11.95 12.42 5.43
C CYS A 275 -12.61 13.80 5.58
N TYR A 276 -13.70 14.04 4.83
CA TYR A 276 -14.44 15.31 4.93
C TYR A 276 -15.13 15.49 6.30
N TRP A 277 -15.39 14.40 7.03
CA TRP A 277 -16.02 14.46 8.34
C TRP A 277 -15.03 14.85 9.44
N GLY A 278 -13.88 14.19 9.51
CA GLY A 278 -12.73 14.56 10.36
C GLY A 278 -12.93 14.66 11.88
N LYS A 279 -14.13 14.39 12.41
CA LYS A 279 -14.50 14.72 13.81
C LYS A 279 -14.70 13.52 14.74
N CYS A 280 -14.46 12.30 14.25
CA CYS A 280 -14.61 11.08 15.06
C CYS A 280 -13.51 11.02 16.14
N SER A 281 -13.90 10.95 17.41
CA SER A 281 -12.97 10.95 18.56
C SER A 281 -11.99 9.78 18.57
N PHE A 282 -12.36 8.65 17.99
CA PHE A 282 -11.53 7.43 17.92
C PHE A 282 -10.62 7.40 16.68
N CYS A 283 -10.80 8.31 15.73
CA CYS A 283 -10.31 8.12 14.38
C CYS A 283 -8.96 8.80 14.15
N ALA A 284 -7.97 8.01 13.77
CA ALA A 284 -6.65 8.53 13.44
C ALA A 284 -6.47 8.89 11.95
N ILE A 285 -7.50 8.75 11.11
CA ILE A 285 -7.45 9.04 9.67
C ILE A 285 -7.02 10.49 9.37
N PRO A 286 -7.57 11.54 10.01
CA PRO A 286 -7.22 12.92 9.66
C PRO A 286 -5.72 13.21 9.78
N TYR A 287 -5.02 12.56 10.71
CA TYR A 287 -3.59 12.77 10.92
C TYR A 287 -2.70 12.18 9.81
N GLY A 288 -3.24 11.30 8.94
CA GLY A 288 -2.49 10.69 7.84
C GLY A 288 -2.53 11.47 6.52
N TRP A 289 -3.36 12.52 6.42
CA TRP A 289 -3.66 13.21 5.15
C TRP A 289 -3.30 14.71 5.14
N GLY A 290 -2.42 15.13 6.04
CA GLY A 290 -1.97 16.51 6.17
C GLY A 290 -2.76 17.32 7.19
N HIS A 291 -2.46 18.61 7.29
CA HIS A 291 -2.91 19.48 8.39
C HIS A 291 -4.44 19.58 8.57
N ASN A 292 -5.21 19.42 7.50
CA ASN A 292 -6.67 19.52 7.53
C ASN A 292 -7.38 18.16 7.45
N GLY A 293 -6.63 17.04 7.38
CA GLY A 293 -7.18 15.69 7.27
C GLY A 293 -7.94 15.37 5.98
N LEU A 294 -7.90 16.28 5.00
CA LEU A 294 -8.49 16.14 3.67
C LEU A 294 -7.57 16.82 2.65
N ALA A 295 -6.90 16.02 1.83
CA ALA A 295 -6.08 16.49 0.72
C ALA A 295 -6.95 16.89 -0.49
N GLY A 296 -8.12 16.27 -0.63
CA GLY A 296 -9.12 16.66 -1.62
C GLY A 296 -9.90 15.47 -2.15
N GLN A 297 -10.67 15.71 -3.21
CA GLN A 297 -11.44 14.67 -3.89
C GLN A 297 -11.27 14.82 -5.40
N ARG A 298 -11.01 13.69 -6.07
CA ARG A 298 -10.95 13.58 -7.51
C ARG A 298 -12.36 13.62 -8.10
N SER A 299 -12.53 14.27 -9.24
CA SER A 299 -13.82 14.35 -9.92
C SER A 299 -14.36 12.97 -10.29
N VAL A 300 -15.68 12.90 -10.43
CA VAL A 300 -16.39 11.67 -10.80
C VAL A 300 -15.96 11.22 -12.20
N GLU A 301 -15.82 12.17 -13.11
CA GLU A 301 -15.42 11.95 -14.50
C GLU A 301 -13.98 11.44 -14.59
N ASN A 302 -13.04 12.01 -13.82
CA ASN A 302 -11.66 11.54 -13.78
C ASN A 302 -11.56 10.15 -13.17
N THR A 303 -12.31 9.90 -12.11
CA THR A 303 -12.34 8.57 -11.48
C THR A 303 -12.92 7.53 -12.44
N TYR A 304 -13.98 7.86 -13.18
CA TYR A 304 -14.55 7.01 -14.23
C TYR A 304 -13.52 6.72 -15.33
N ARG A 305 -12.82 7.74 -15.82
CA ARG A 305 -11.77 7.57 -16.85
C ARG A 305 -10.64 6.66 -16.38
N ASP A 306 -10.21 6.80 -15.12
CA ASP A 306 -9.19 5.92 -14.55
C ASP A 306 -9.65 4.46 -14.52
N VAL A 307 -10.86 4.22 -14.00
CA VAL A 307 -11.43 2.88 -13.89
C VAL A 307 -11.65 2.25 -15.26
N ALA A 308 -12.18 2.99 -16.23
CA ALA A 308 -12.38 2.50 -17.59
C ALA A 308 -11.05 2.10 -18.25
N ARG A 309 -10.03 2.96 -18.14
CA ARG A 309 -8.70 2.70 -18.69
C ARG A 309 -8.02 1.50 -18.02
N LEU A 310 -8.17 1.37 -16.71
CA LEU A 310 -7.61 0.25 -15.95
C LEU A 310 -8.31 -1.07 -16.32
N ALA A 311 -9.64 -1.06 -16.49
CA ALA A 311 -10.40 -2.22 -16.90
C ALA A 311 -9.97 -2.69 -18.29
N GLU A 312 -9.88 -1.76 -19.24
CA GLU A 312 -9.41 -2.03 -20.61
C GLU A 312 -7.97 -2.57 -20.62
N ARG A 313 -7.05 -1.91 -19.92
CA ARG A 313 -5.62 -2.25 -19.95
C ARG A 313 -5.31 -3.60 -19.31
N HIS A 314 -6.02 -3.97 -18.25
CA HIS A 314 -5.67 -5.14 -17.43
C HIS A 314 -6.69 -6.28 -17.51
N GLY A 315 -7.86 -6.08 -18.12
CA GLY A 315 -8.94 -7.08 -18.15
C GLY A 315 -9.55 -7.39 -16.78
N ILE A 316 -9.26 -6.55 -15.76
CA ILE A 316 -9.81 -6.69 -14.41
C ILE A 316 -11.02 -5.78 -14.28
N HIS A 317 -12.20 -6.39 -14.13
CA HIS A 317 -13.48 -5.68 -13.98
C HIS A 317 -13.92 -5.54 -12.51
N ARG A 318 -13.00 -5.74 -11.56
CA ARG A 318 -13.26 -5.63 -10.12
C ARG A 318 -12.42 -4.50 -9.54
N PHE A 319 -13.06 -3.52 -8.93
CA PHE A 319 -12.41 -2.33 -8.36
C PHE A 319 -12.73 -2.15 -6.89
N LYS A 320 -11.73 -1.79 -6.08
CA LYS A 320 -11.91 -1.46 -4.66
C LYS A 320 -11.53 -0.01 -4.41
N PHE A 321 -12.48 0.77 -3.93
CA PHE A 321 -12.23 2.12 -3.42
C PHE A 321 -11.58 2.00 -2.04
N VAL A 322 -10.35 2.51 -1.92
CA VAL A 322 -9.59 2.54 -0.65
C VAL A 322 -9.79 3.85 0.11
N ASP A 323 -10.81 4.61 -0.27
CA ASP A 323 -11.20 5.89 0.31
C ASP A 323 -11.65 5.74 1.76
N GLU A 324 -11.10 6.63 2.58
CA GLU A 324 -11.49 6.79 3.98
C GLU A 324 -12.96 7.19 4.09
N THR A 325 -13.40 8.10 3.21
CA THR A 325 -14.79 8.52 3.06
C THR A 325 -15.14 8.83 1.63
N LEU A 326 -16.24 8.25 1.13
CA LEU A 326 -16.89 8.66 -0.11
C LEU A 326 -18.23 9.30 0.20
N SER A 327 -18.56 10.39 -0.47
CA SER A 327 -19.86 11.02 -0.30
C SER A 327 -20.95 10.21 -1.05
N PRO A 328 -22.19 10.14 -0.53
CA PRO A 328 -23.30 9.52 -1.26
C PRO A 328 -23.56 10.15 -2.62
N HIS A 329 -23.32 11.46 -2.74
CA HIS A 329 -23.43 12.19 -4.01
C HIS A 329 -22.42 11.69 -5.04
N PHE A 330 -21.15 11.53 -4.66
CA PHE A 330 -20.13 10.96 -5.52
C PHE A 330 -20.50 9.54 -5.95
N MET A 331 -20.88 8.69 -5.00
CA MET A 331 -21.23 7.29 -5.30
C MET A 331 -22.41 7.20 -6.28
N ARG A 332 -23.41 8.09 -6.16
CA ARG A 332 -24.53 8.16 -7.12
C ARG A 332 -24.05 8.56 -8.51
N ALA A 333 -23.37 9.70 -8.64
CA ALA A 333 -22.92 10.21 -9.93
C ALA A 333 -21.95 9.23 -10.63
N PHE A 334 -21.05 8.60 -9.87
CA PHE A 334 -20.14 7.59 -10.40
C PHE A 334 -20.90 6.33 -10.88
N SER A 335 -21.94 5.91 -10.16
CA SER A 335 -22.77 4.77 -10.58
C SER A 335 -23.56 5.09 -11.84
N GLU A 336 -24.09 6.30 -11.97
CA GLU A 336 -24.77 6.78 -13.18
C GLU A 336 -23.83 6.74 -14.39
N LEU A 337 -22.60 7.25 -14.27
CA LEU A 337 -21.61 7.15 -15.36
C LEU A 337 -21.30 5.71 -15.77
N ILE A 338 -21.19 4.77 -14.81
CA ILE A 338 -20.96 3.36 -15.11
C ILE A 338 -22.13 2.78 -15.92
N ILE A 339 -23.37 3.09 -15.53
CA ILE A 339 -24.59 2.57 -16.16
C ILE A 339 -24.75 3.16 -17.56
N ASP A 340 -24.61 4.48 -17.69
CA ASP A 340 -24.81 5.21 -18.94
C ASP A 340 -23.81 4.80 -20.03
N ASN A 341 -22.64 4.27 -19.62
CA ASN A 341 -21.58 3.83 -20.52
C ASN A 341 -21.41 2.30 -20.58
N ASP A 342 -22.27 1.52 -19.92
CA ASP A 342 -22.23 0.05 -19.88
C ASP A 342 -20.84 -0.54 -19.56
N LEU A 343 -20.12 0.04 -18.60
CA LEU A 343 -18.71 -0.30 -18.34
C LEU A 343 -18.50 -1.72 -17.77
N GLY A 344 -19.57 -2.40 -17.35
CA GLY A 344 -19.52 -3.84 -17.01
C GLY A 344 -18.63 -4.21 -15.81
N ILE A 345 -18.46 -3.31 -14.84
CA ILE A 345 -17.57 -3.50 -13.69
C ILE A 345 -18.31 -3.80 -12.37
N GLY A 346 -17.61 -4.47 -11.45
CA GLY A 346 -17.98 -4.58 -10.04
C GLY A 346 -17.11 -3.67 -9.18
N VAL A 347 -17.73 -3.00 -8.21
CA VAL A 347 -17.07 -1.99 -7.36
C VAL A 347 -17.28 -2.33 -5.89
N SER A 348 -16.27 -2.14 -5.05
CA SER A 348 -16.37 -2.43 -3.62
C SER A 348 -15.71 -1.34 -2.76
N ARG A 349 -16.19 -1.16 -1.51
CA ARG A 349 -15.52 -0.35 -0.48
C ARG A 349 -15.05 -1.17 0.74
N ARG A 350 -15.58 -2.39 0.94
CA ARG A 350 -15.11 -3.37 1.95
C ARG A 350 -14.94 -4.74 1.28
N HIS A 351 -14.85 -5.87 1.98
CA HIS A 351 -14.75 -7.20 1.33
C HIS A 351 -16.03 -7.62 0.56
N ARG A 352 -16.95 -6.70 0.23
CA ARG A 352 -18.27 -6.96 -0.36
C ARG A 352 -18.47 -6.21 -1.67
N TRP A 353 -18.47 -6.95 -2.78
CA TRP A 353 -18.62 -6.46 -4.15
C TRP A 353 -20.05 -5.97 -4.45
N LEU A 354 -20.16 -4.80 -5.06
CA LEU A 354 -21.37 -4.30 -5.73
C LEU A 354 -21.34 -4.80 -7.18
N SER A 355 -22.43 -5.43 -7.65
CA SER A 355 -22.58 -5.91 -9.03
C SER A 355 -23.75 -5.19 -9.71
N PRO A 356 -23.71 -4.91 -11.03
CA PRO A 356 -24.78 -4.19 -11.74
C PRO A 356 -26.09 -4.98 -11.96
N LYS A 357 -26.22 -6.25 -11.53
CA LYS A 357 -27.36 -7.07 -11.93
C LYS A 357 -28.63 -6.81 -11.10
N ARG A 358 -29.63 -6.22 -11.80
CA ARG A 358 -31.05 -5.99 -11.49
C ARG A 358 -31.37 -4.79 -10.59
N CYS A 359 -31.53 -3.65 -11.25
CA CYS A 359 -32.33 -2.52 -10.79
C CYS A 359 -33.83 -2.88 -10.94
N GLY A 360 -34.52 -3.05 -9.82
CA GLY A 360 -35.96 -3.36 -9.81
C GLY A 360 -36.54 -3.25 -8.41
N GLN A 361 -37.15 -2.10 -8.14
CA GLN A 361 -38.06 -1.77 -7.01
C GLN A 361 -37.41 -1.54 -5.63
N THR A 362 -37.36 -0.27 -5.22
CA THR A 362 -37.73 0.22 -3.87
C THR A 362 -37.83 1.75 -3.90
N GLU A 363 -38.96 2.29 -3.43
CA GLU A 363 -39.38 3.71 -3.52
C GLU A 363 -38.79 4.62 -2.42
N THR A 364 -37.85 4.16 -1.59
CA THR A 364 -37.19 5.03 -0.60
C THR A 364 -35.70 4.76 -0.56
N GLY A 365 -34.92 5.85 -0.55
CA GLY A 365 -33.49 5.87 -0.84
C GLY A 365 -32.62 5.02 0.10
N VAL A 366 -31.49 4.58 -0.48
CA VAL A 366 -30.40 3.76 0.08
C VAL A 366 -30.69 2.24 0.02
N ALA A 367 -30.57 1.67 -1.18
CA ALA A 367 -30.50 0.23 -1.37
C ALA A 367 -29.15 -0.30 -0.85
N VAL A 368 -29.18 -1.02 0.26
CA VAL A 368 -28.08 -1.87 0.74
C VAL A 368 -28.07 -3.12 -0.14
N TRP A 369 -27.08 -3.21 -1.03
CA TRP A 369 -26.90 -4.34 -1.93
C TRP A 369 -26.43 -5.59 -1.18
N LEU A 370 -27.27 -6.62 -1.22
CA LEU A 370 -27.04 -7.96 -0.69
C LEU A 370 -27.26 -8.97 -1.84
N ASN A 371 -26.18 -9.48 -2.44
CA ASN A 371 -26.08 -10.90 -2.76
C ASN A 371 -24.60 -11.31 -2.97
N PRO A 372 -24.07 -12.30 -2.22
CA PRO A 372 -22.67 -12.67 -2.21
C PRO A 372 -22.43 -13.84 -3.16
N THR A 373 -21.52 -13.67 -4.11
CA THR A 373 -20.88 -14.81 -4.78
C THR A 373 -19.39 -14.77 -4.47
N CYS A 374 -19.06 -15.45 -3.37
CA CYS A 374 -17.73 -15.92 -2.97
C CYS A 374 -16.64 -14.87 -2.69
N ALA A 375 -16.94 -13.91 -1.81
CA ALA A 375 -15.90 -13.28 -0.97
C ALA A 375 -16.34 -13.45 0.48
N GLY A 376 -16.03 -14.61 1.06
CA GLY A 376 -16.36 -14.93 2.45
C GLY A 376 -15.61 -14.03 3.44
N PRO A 377 -16.12 -13.87 4.68
CA PRO A 377 -15.36 -13.25 5.75
C PRO A 377 -14.19 -14.16 6.14
N TYR A 378 -12.97 -13.66 6.01
CA TYR A 378 -11.80 -14.27 6.65
C TYR A 378 -11.94 -14.16 8.16
N LEU A 379 -12.05 -15.30 8.84
CA LEU A 379 -11.95 -15.39 10.29
C LEU A 379 -10.47 -15.57 10.63
N TYR A 380 -9.87 -14.55 11.25
CA TYR A 380 -8.54 -14.69 11.84
C TYR A 380 -8.64 -15.52 13.12
N ARG A 381 -7.73 -16.50 13.30
CA ARG A 381 -7.68 -17.39 14.47
C ARG A 381 -7.55 -16.63 15.81
N THR A 382 -7.25 -15.34 15.80
CA THR A 382 -6.89 -14.52 16.97
C THR A 382 -7.93 -13.49 17.43
N THR A 383 -9.15 -13.43 16.87
CA THR A 383 -10.15 -12.39 17.26
C THR A 383 -11.55 -12.89 17.61
N CYS A 384 -11.68 -14.10 18.17
CA CYS A 384 -12.89 -14.52 18.89
C CYS A 384 -12.61 -14.56 20.40
N SER A 385 -12.53 -13.39 21.05
CA SER A 385 -12.53 -13.37 22.52
C SER A 385 -13.25 -12.19 23.18
N ASN A 386 -13.86 -11.24 22.46
CA ASN A 386 -14.56 -10.12 23.11
C ASN A 386 -15.74 -9.52 22.30
N SER A 387 -16.61 -10.36 21.73
CA SER A 387 -17.89 -9.90 21.17
C SER A 387 -19.04 -10.40 22.06
N PRO A 388 -19.88 -9.51 22.64
CA PRO A 388 -21.07 -9.94 23.34
C PRO A 388 -22.04 -10.63 22.37
N GLU A 389 -22.66 -11.71 22.83
CA GLU A 389 -23.67 -12.47 22.08
C GLU A 389 -24.77 -11.52 21.56
N GLY A 390 -24.95 -11.45 20.24
CA GLY A 390 -26.06 -10.75 19.61
C GLY A 390 -25.73 -9.69 18.54
N GLY A 391 -24.46 -9.46 18.20
CA GLY A 391 -24.09 -8.54 17.11
C GLY A 391 -24.09 -9.21 15.73
N VAL A 392 -25.00 -8.80 14.85
CA VAL A 392 -25.05 -9.19 13.43
C VAL A 392 -23.88 -8.53 12.67
N CYS A 393 -23.01 -9.34 12.04
CA CYS A 393 -21.85 -8.91 11.26
C CYS A 393 -22.17 -8.29 9.89
#